data_AF-A0A938KTH2-F1
#
_entry.id   AF-A0A938KTH2-F1
#
_cell.length_a   1.000
_cell.length_b   1.000
_cell.length_c   1.000
_cell.angle_alpha   90.00
_cell.angle_beta   90.00
_cell.angle_gamma   90.00
#
_symmetry.space_group_name_H-M   'P 1'
#
loop_
_entity.id
_entity.type
_entity.pdbx_description
1 polymer ?
#
loop_
_entity_poly.entity_id
_entity_poly.type
_entity_poly.pdbx_seq_one_letter_code
_entity_poly.pdbx_strand_id
1 'polypeptide(L)'
;MKLSFYFILMFCVFGFQLRAQRALDTIETAAGKVVLYSNKTWSFLQVSTFDGIMNPRIHDQMKAQDPSFNHPWSNEVCFTSRNDMGKLKDTLWLCVNNETDQHFHMPAPGIVTSRYGPRNGRNHNGIDIDLETGDTIYATWSGKVRYAKYNDGGYGNLVIIRHPNGLETLYAHLSKFLVYPDQDIVAGEPIGLGGNTGRSYGSHLHFEIRFYDAPINPEEIIDFAAKELKSENLFVHRGLFRPGAKPTDYYEDHPAEVVQAPVVVRTPQVRYYKVRPGDTLTEIAARNGTTVAKLCQLNGIKPTTVLQLGRSLRVK
;
A
#
# COMPACT_ATOMS: atom_id res chain seq x y z
N MET A 1 -63.37 22.75 20.62
CA MET A 1 -62.72 21.42 20.58
C MET A 1 -61.92 21.30 19.28
N LYS A 2 -60.59 21.45 19.34
CA LYS A 2 -59.68 21.01 18.27
C LYS A 2 -58.55 20.26 18.97
N LEU A 3 -58.53 18.94 18.79
CA LEU A 3 -57.57 18.04 19.39
C LEU A 3 -56.41 17.89 18.39
N SER A 4 -55.27 18.50 18.66
CA SER A 4 -54.05 18.30 17.87
C SER A 4 -53.35 17.04 18.36
N PHE A 5 -53.30 16.01 17.51
CA PHE A 5 -52.49 14.81 17.72
C PHE A 5 -51.02 15.14 17.39
N TYR A 6 -50.15 15.14 18.40
CA TYR A 6 -48.72 15.12 18.21
C TYR A 6 -48.27 13.67 18.01
N PHE A 7 -47.79 13.35 16.81
CA PHE A 7 -47.12 12.09 16.50
C PHE A 7 -45.68 12.21 17.00
N ILE A 8 -45.36 11.58 18.14
CA ILE A 8 -43.99 11.44 18.61
C ILE A 8 -43.36 10.31 17.79
N LEU A 9 -42.55 10.68 16.79
CA LEU A 9 -41.72 9.75 16.05
C LEU A 9 -40.54 9.36 16.95
N MET A 10 -40.70 8.25 17.68
CA MET A 10 -39.63 7.66 18.48
C MET A 10 -38.61 7.02 17.52
N PHE A 11 -37.53 7.74 17.21
CA PHE A 11 -36.36 7.15 16.56
C PHE A 11 -35.71 6.17 17.53
N CYS A 12 -36.03 4.88 17.40
CA CYS A 12 -35.21 3.80 17.95
C CYS A 12 -33.89 3.79 17.20
N VAL A 13 -32.88 4.49 17.73
CA VAL A 13 -31.49 4.27 17.35
C VAL A 13 -31.11 2.92 17.92
N PHE A 14 -31.24 1.85 17.12
CA PHE A 14 -30.58 0.58 17.41
C PHE A 14 -29.07 0.81 17.26
N GLY A 15 -28.44 1.19 18.37
CA GLY A 15 -27.00 1.12 18.49
C GLY A 15 -26.60 -0.36 18.45
N PHE A 16 -26.22 -0.87 17.28
CA PHE A 16 -25.43 -2.09 17.20
C PHE A 16 -24.06 -1.77 17.81
N GLN A 17 -23.95 -1.85 19.14
CA GLN A 17 -22.66 -2.14 19.74
C GLN A 17 -22.33 -3.58 19.35
N LEU A 18 -21.65 -3.74 18.21
CA LEU A 18 -20.91 -4.96 17.88
C LEU A 18 -19.76 -5.07 18.89
N ARG A 19 -20.09 -5.47 20.13
CA ARG A 19 -19.11 -6.06 21.01
C ARG A 19 -18.73 -7.38 20.38
N ALA A 20 -17.49 -7.46 19.91
CA ALA A 20 -16.80 -8.68 19.56
C ALA A 20 -17.28 -9.86 20.39
N GLN A 21 -18.04 -10.74 19.75
CA GLN A 21 -18.66 -11.83 20.45
C GLN A 21 -17.69 -13.01 20.47
N ARG A 22 -17.28 -13.45 21.67
CA ARG A 22 -16.35 -14.57 21.81
C ARG A 22 -17.02 -15.84 21.27
N ALA A 23 -16.48 -16.38 20.18
CA ALA A 23 -16.80 -17.73 19.73
C ALA A 23 -16.41 -18.72 20.85
N LEU A 24 -17.36 -19.54 21.27
CA LEU A 24 -17.16 -20.61 22.24
C LEU A 24 -16.71 -21.89 21.55
N ASP A 25 -17.35 -22.19 20.42
CA ASP A 25 -17.17 -23.47 19.74
C ASP A 25 -17.56 -23.36 18.26
N THR A 26 -17.16 -24.34 17.48
CA THR A 26 -17.56 -24.50 16.09
C THR A 26 -18.00 -25.92 15.80
N ILE A 27 -19.20 -26.07 15.24
CA ILE A 27 -19.76 -27.36 14.84
C ILE A 27 -19.63 -27.49 13.32
N GLU A 28 -18.95 -28.54 12.86
CA GLU A 28 -18.93 -28.86 11.44
C GLU A 28 -20.21 -29.60 11.03
N THR A 29 -20.84 -29.13 9.94
CA THR A 29 -22.04 -29.73 9.36
C THR A 29 -21.82 -29.96 7.87
N ALA A 30 -22.65 -30.81 7.24
CA ALA A 30 -22.59 -31.05 5.80
C ALA A 30 -22.78 -29.78 4.94
N ALA A 31 -23.37 -28.71 5.51
CA ALA A 31 -23.64 -27.46 4.79
C ALA A 31 -22.60 -26.36 5.08
N GLY A 32 -21.76 -26.51 6.11
CA GLY A 32 -20.91 -25.43 6.60
C GLY A 32 -20.56 -25.54 8.08
N LYS A 33 -19.83 -24.55 8.59
CA LYS A 33 -19.37 -24.50 9.98
C LYS A 33 -20.28 -23.56 10.77
N VAL A 34 -20.88 -24.04 11.85
CA VAL A 34 -21.70 -23.20 12.75
C VAL A 34 -20.80 -22.69 13.86
N VAL A 35 -20.70 -21.37 14.03
CA VAL A 35 -20.01 -20.75 15.18
C VAL A 35 -21.02 -20.55 16.30
N LEU A 36 -20.72 -21.07 17.48
CA LEU A 36 -21.46 -20.79 18.70
C LEU A 36 -20.76 -19.68 19.46
N TYR A 37 -21.50 -18.73 20.01
CA TYR A 37 -20.93 -17.61 20.73
C TYR A 37 -21.33 -17.55 22.21
N SER A 38 -20.58 -16.76 23.00
CA SER A 38 -20.71 -16.69 24.46
C SER A 38 -22.05 -16.19 25.01
N ASN A 39 -22.84 -15.44 24.23
CA ASN A 39 -24.18 -15.01 24.63
C ASN A 39 -25.28 -16.01 24.24
N LYS A 40 -24.91 -17.21 23.75
CA LYS A 40 -25.82 -18.26 23.25
C LYS A 40 -26.45 -17.97 21.88
N THR A 41 -25.95 -17.02 21.10
CA THR A 41 -26.24 -16.90 19.65
C THR A 41 -25.32 -17.80 18.83
N TRP A 42 -25.68 -17.98 17.56
CA TRP A 42 -24.89 -18.72 16.59
C TRP A 42 -24.87 -18.00 15.23
N SER A 43 -23.87 -18.30 14.41
CA SER A 43 -23.79 -17.88 13.00
C SER A 43 -23.37 -19.06 12.13
N PHE A 44 -23.78 -19.02 10.86
CA PHE A 44 -23.39 -20.02 9.87
C PHE A 44 -22.25 -19.47 9.03
N LEU A 45 -21.03 -20.00 9.21
CA LEU A 45 -19.95 -19.82 8.26
C LEU A 45 -20.24 -20.73 7.07
N GLN A 46 -20.63 -20.13 5.94
CA GLN A 46 -20.51 -20.82 4.67
C GLN A 46 -19.08 -21.36 4.54
N VAL A 47 -18.92 -22.60 4.06
CA VAL A 47 -17.61 -23.13 3.70
C VAL A 47 -17.02 -22.15 2.70
N SER A 48 -16.06 -21.37 3.18
CA SER A 48 -15.44 -20.34 2.39
C SER A 48 -14.71 -21.02 1.23
N THR A 49 -15.08 -20.68 -0.01
CA THR A 49 -14.27 -21.01 -1.20
C THR A 49 -13.00 -20.18 -1.27
N PHE A 50 -12.71 -19.40 -0.22
CA PHE A 50 -11.52 -18.58 -0.13
C PHE A 50 -10.28 -19.46 -0.03
N ASP A 51 -9.45 -19.36 -1.07
CA ASP A 51 -8.17 -20.04 -1.21
C ASP A 51 -7.03 -19.38 -0.42
N GLY A 52 -7.32 -18.30 0.31
CA GLY A 52 -6.33 -17.51 1.03
C GLY A 52 -5.78 -16.30 0.28
N ILE A 53 -6.09 -16.18 -1.01
CA ILE A 53 -5.52 -15.15 -1.88
C ILE A 53 -6.46 -13.95 -1.95
N MET A 54 -6.12 -12.87 -1.23
CA MET A 54 -6.93 -11.64 -1.25
C MET A 54 -6.62 -10.73 -2.44
N ASN A 55 -5.48 -10.93 -3.09
CA ASN A 55 -5.09 -10.17 -4.28
C ASN A 55 -4.52 -11.12 -5.36
N PRO A 56 -5.37 -11.66 -6.24
CA PRO A 56 -4.94 -12.58 -7.30
C PRO A 56 -3.89 -11.95 -8.23
N ARG A 57 -4.03 -10.66 -8.57
CA ARG A 57 -3.06 -9.96 -9.43
C ARG A 57 -1.65 -10.01 -8.84
N ILE A 58 -1.49 -9.62 -7.57
CA ILE A 58 -0.20 -9.65 -6.89
C ILE A 58 0.30 -11.09 -6.76
N HIS A 59 -0.59 -12.03 -6.48
CA HIS A 59 -0.22 -13.44 -6.37
C HIS A 59 0.34 -13.99 -7.67
N ASP A 60 -0.34 -13.77 -8.79
CA ASP A 60 0.10 -14.22 -10.11
C ASP A 60 1.41 -13.55 -10.51
N GLN A 61 1.56 -12.25 -10.23
CA GLN A 61 2.81 -11.52 -10.47
C GLN A 61 3.97 -12.10 -9.65
N MET A 62 3.75 -12.43 -8.38
CA MET A 62 4.74 -13.12 -7.55
C MET A 62 5.15 -14.46 -8.16
N LYS A 63 4.18 -15.32 -8.52
CA LYS A 63 4.46 -16.63 -9.14
C LYS A 63 5.19 -16.52 -10.47
N ALA A 64 4.88 -15.48 -11.26
CA ALA A 64 5.56 -15.20 -12.52
C ALA A 64 7.02 -14.77 -12.32
N GLN A 65 7.34 -14.03 -11.25
CA GLN A 65 8.72 -13.67 -10.94
C GLN A 65 9.53 -14.90 -10.48
N ASP A 66 8.98 -15.69 -9.56
CA ASP A 66 9.55 -16.97 -9.13
C ASP A 66 8.45 -17.93 -8.63
N PRO A 67 8.31 -19.14 -9.21
CA PRO A 67 7.29 -20.09 -8.79
C PRO A 67 7.39 -20.58 -7.34
N SER A 68 8.54 -20.40 -6.67
CA SER A 68 8.74 -20.79 -5.26
C SER A 68 8.01 -19.86 -4.28
N PHE A 69 7.63 -18.65 -4.71
CA PHE A 69 6.82 -17.78 -3.87
C PHE A 69 5.47 -18.45 -3.52
N ASN A 70 5.13 -18.39 -2.25
CA ASN A 70 3.90 -18.97 -1.72
C ASN A 70 3.37 -18.10 -0.57
N HIS A 71 2.05 -18.08 -0.39
CA HIS A 71 1.42 -17.32 0.68
C HIS A 71 0.17 -18.05 1.19
N PRO A 72 0.36 -19.26 1.76
CA PRO A 72 -0.78 -20.07 2.16
C PRO A 72 -1.61 -19.37 3.25
N TRP A 73 -2.87 -19.78 3.36
CA TRP A 73 -3.74 -19.37 4.45
C TRP A 73 -3.60 -20.35 5.61
N SER A 74 -3.36 -19.83 6.81
CA SER A 74 -3.39 -20.62 8.03
C SER A 74 -3.68 -19.75 9.22
N ASN A 75 -4.61 -20.22 10.04
CA ASN A 75 -5.02 -19.58 11.29
C ASN A 75 -4.25 -20.13 12.49
N GLU A 76 -3.32 -21.06 12.25
CA GLU A 76 -2.58 -21.79 13.28
C GLU A 76 -1.15 -21.30 13.45
N VAL A 77 -0.50 -20.85 12.36
CA VAL A 77 0.90 -20.43 12.38
C VAL A 77 1.05 -18.93 12.15
N CYS A 78 2.01 -18.32 12.85
CA CYS A 78 2.28 -16.88 12.72
C CYS A 78 2.86 -16.53 11.33
N PHE A 79 3.81 -17.31 10.82
CA PHE A 79 4.35 -17.16 9.47
C PHE A 79 4.05 -18.42 8.67
N THR A 80 3.44 -18.22 7.51
CA THR A 80 2.94 -19.32 6.66
C THR A 80 3.99 -19.78 5.66
N SER A 81 5.01 -18.96 5.44
CA SER A 81 6.02 -19.14 4.40
C SER A 81 7.37 -18.57 4.85
N ARG A 82 8.44 -18.97 4.14
CA ARG A 82 9.77 -18.34 4.21
C ARG A 82 10.21 -17.96 2.81
N ASN A 83 9.53 -16.97 2.25
CA ASN A 83 9.84 -16.49 0.91
C ASN A 83 11.18 -15.75 0.88
N ASP A 84 12.01 -16.06 -0.12
CA ASP A 84 13.26 -15.36 -0.38
C ASP A 84 12.99 -14.12 -1.26
N MET A 85 12.85 -12.96 -0.62
CA MET A 85 12.62 -11.69 -1.33
C MET A 85 13.79 -11.27 -2.23
N GLY A 86 14.98 -11.88 -2.09
CA GLY A 86 16.11 -11.66 -3.00
C GLY A 86 15.82 -12.12 -4.43
N LYS A 87 14.82 -13.00 -4.61
CA LYS A 87 14.36 -13.51 -5.91
C LYS A 87 13.36 -12.60 -6.63
N LEU A 88 12.93 -11.49 -6.01
CA LEU A 88 12.15 -10.48 -6.72
C LEU A 88 12.99 -9.88 -7.84
N LYS A 89 12.56 -10.10 -9.09
CA LYS A 89 13.21 -9.66 -10.32
C LYS A 89 12.75 -8.27 -10.75
N ASP A 90 11.51 -7.91 -10.43
CA ASP A 90 10.89 -6.67 -10.86
C ASP A 90 10.10 -6.01 -9.72
N THR A 91 9.82 -4.72 -9.88
CA THR A 91 9.06 -3.91 -8.92
C THR A 91 7.57 -4.19 -9.08
N LEU A 92 6.90 -4.48 -7.98
CA LEU A 92 5.45 -4.63 -7.92
C LEU A 92 4.82 -3.34 -7.46
N TRP A 93 3.79 -2.89 -8.18
CA TRP A 93 2.98 -1.77 -7.75
C TRP A 93 1.77 -2.26 -6.93
N LEU A 94 1.65 -1.76 -5.71
CA LEU A 94 0.51 -1.97 -4.81
C LEU A 94 -0.21 -0.63 -4.61
N CYS A 95 -1.53 -0.65 -4.71
CA CYS A 95 -2.38 0.43 -4.25
C CYS A 95 -2.61 0.19 -2.75
N VAL A 96 -2.32 1.19 -1.92
CA VAL A 96 -2.48 1.12 -0.45
C VAL A 96 -3.56 2.09 0.05
N ASN A 97 -4.17 2.87 -0.84
CA ASN A 97 -5.36 3.65 -0.55
C ASN A 97 -6.27 3.69 -1.79
N ASN A 98 -7.55 3.38 -1.63
CA ASN A 98 -8.55 3.62 -2.66
C ASN A 98 -9.92 3.91 -2.05
N GLU A 99 -10.78 4.57 -2.83
CA GLU A 99 -12.09 5.06 -2.37
C GLU A 99 -13.10 3.95 -2.06
N THR A 100 -12.88 2.71 -2.52
CA THR A 100 -13.89 1.65 -2.42
C THR A 100 -13.65 0.71 -1.24
N ASP A 101 -12.42 0.27 -0.99
CA ASP A 101 -12.16 -0.88 -0.08
C ASP A 101 -10.88 -0.77 0.75
N GLN A 102 -10.01 0.21 0.50
CA GLN A 102 -8.67 0.31 1.09
C GLN A 102 -8.45 1.63 1.81
N HIS A 103 -9.47 2.15 2.50
CA HIS A 103 -9.29 3.34 3.32
C HIS A 103 -8.27 3.08 4.44
N PHE A 104 -7.30 3.97 4.57
CA PHE A 104 -6.33 3.88 5.65
C PHE A 104 -6.90 4.37 6.98
N HIS A 105 -6.56 3.70 8.06
CA HIS A 105 -6.80 4.16 9.42
C HIS A 105 -5.56 3.94 10.28
N MET A 106 -5.26 4.87 11.20
CA MET A 106 -4.15 4.68 12.13
C MET A 106 -4.43 3.49 13.09
N PRO A 107 -3.45 2.59 13.34
CA PRO A 107 -3.68 1.42 14.17
C PRO A 107 -3.81 1.74 15.66
N ALA A 108 -3.18 2.84 16.11
CA ALA A 108 -3.23 3.35 17.47
C ALA A 108 -3.04 4.88 17.48
N PRO A 109 -3.56 5.60 18.49
CA PRO A 109 -3.51 7.06 18.54
C PRO A 109 -2.17 7.63 19.06
N GLY A 110 -1.32 6.82 19.69
CA GLY A 110 -0.08 7.26 20.33
C GLY A 110 1.05 7.60 19.36
N ILE A 111 2.21 7.92 19.93
CA ILE A 111 3.42 8.28 19.20
C ILE A 111 4.36 7.08 19.04
N VAL A 112 5.21 7.11 18.02
CA VAL A 112 6.27 6.11 17.85
C VAL A 112 7.32 6.26 18.96
N THR A 113 7.62 5.18 19.68
CA THR A 113 8.64 5.11 20.72
C THR A 113 9.86 4.28 20.32
N SER A 114 9.68 3.30 19.42
CA SER A 114 10.79 2.52 18.86
C SER A 114 10.56 2.25 17.38
N ARG A 115 11.60 2.48 16.55
CA ARG A 115 11.53 2.37 15.09
C ARG A 115 11.95 0.99 14.58
N TYR A 116 11.57 0.68 13.35
CA TYR A 116 12.06 -0.47 12.60
C TYR A 116 13.60 -0.43 12.45
N GLY A 117 14.24 -1.60 12.47
CA GLY A 117 15.66 -1.74 12.15
C GLY A 117 16.51 -2.36 13.26
N PRO A 118 17.85 -2.28 13.16
CA PRO A 118 18.77 -2.96 14.08
C PRO A 118 18.62 -2.48 15.53
N ARG A 119 18.43 -3.43 16.45
CA ARG A 119 18.27 -3.25 17.90
C ARG A 119 18.99 -4.38 18.65
N ASN A 120 20.06 -4.04 19.39
CA ASN A 120 20.81 -4.98 20.23
C ASN A 120 21.22 -6.28 19.51
N GLY A 121 21.73 -6.15 18.29
CA GLY A 121 22.19 -7.29 17.47
C GLY A 121 21.07 -8.12 16.83
N ARG A 122 19.79 -7.70 16.93
CA ARG A 122 18.64 -8.30 16.25
C ARG A 122 17.87 -7.22 15.49
N ASN A 123 17.14 -7.57 14.46
CA ASN A 123 16.28 -6.60 13.77
C ASN A 123 14.94 -6.47 14.50
N HIS A 124 14.51 -5.23 14.74
CA HIS A 124 13.14 -4.90 15.11
C HIS A 124 12.31 -4.82 13.82
N ASN A 125 11.42 -5.78 13.63
CA ASN A 125 10.70 -5.98 12.36
C ASN A 125 9.43 -5.13 12.21
N GLY A 126 9.17 -4.26 13.19
CA GLY A 126 8.02 -3.38 13.25
C GLY A 126 8.36 -2.05 13.91
N ILE A 127 7.33 -1.39 14.39
CA ILE A 127 7.39 -0.13 15.11
C ILE A 127 6.62 -0.25 16.42
N ASP A 128 7.14 0.34 17.48
CA ASP A 128 6.49 0.37 18.79
C ASP A 128 5.77 1.72 18.93
N ILE A 129 4.46 1.69 19.19
CA ILE A 129 3.61 2.87 19.35
C ILE A 129 3.14 2.92 20.80
N ASP A 130 3.32 4.07 21.43
CA ASP A 130 2.91 4.31 22.82
C ASP A 130 1.41 4.10 23.00
N LEU A 131 1.03 3.46 24.10
CA LEU A 131 -0.37 3.32 24.53
C LEU A 131 -0.46 2.89 25.99
N GLU A 132 -1.63 3.11 26.58
CA GLU A 132 -1.99 2.53 27.86
C GLU A 132 -2.69 1.17 27.69
N THR A 133 -2.48 0.28 28.65
CA THR A 133 -3.10 -1.05 28.59
C THR A 133 -4.61 -0.89 28.69
N GLY A 134 -5.33 -1.37 27.68
CA GLY A 134 -6.77 -1.16 27.53
C GLY A 134 -7.15 -0.17 26.43
N ASP A 135 -6.21 0.60 25.87
CA ASP A 135 -6.48 1.46 24.71
C ASP A 135 -6.94 0.63 23.51
N THR A 136 -7.84 1.19 22.70
CA THR A 136 -8.39 0.47 21.55
C THR A 136 -7.39 0.44 20.40
N ILE A 137 -7.19 -0.74 19.82
CA ILE A 137 -6.41 -0.96 18.60
C ILE A 137 -7.36 -1.15 17.44
N TYR A 138 -7.03 -0.51 16.31
CA TYR A 138 -7.86 -0.48 15.11
C TYR A 138 -7.20 -1.18 13.94
N ALA A 139 -8.00 -1.76 13.05
CA ALA A 139 -7.50 -2.30 11.79
C ALA A 139 -7.01 -1.18 10.86
N THR A 140 -5.78 -1.30 10.36
CA THR A 140 -5.15 -0.30 9.50
C THR A 140 -5.84 -0.20 8.13
N TRP A 141 -6.25 -1.35 7.60
CA TRP A 141 -7.01 -1.49 6.36
C TRP A 141 -8.07 -2.58 6.51
N SER A 142 -9.08 -2.54 5.63
CA SER A 142 -10.04 -3.63 5.51
C SER A 142 -9.35 -4.93 5.10
N GLY A 143 -9.89 -6.07 5.51
CA GLY A 143 -9.27 -7.35 5.24
C GLY A 143 -9.94 -8.50 5.97
N LYS A 144 -9.22 -9.62 6.06
CA LYS A 144 -9.68 -10.81 6.78
C LYS A 144 -8.67 -11.18 7.86
N VAL A 145 -9.15 -11.41 9.08
CA VAL A 145 -8.31 -11.86 10.20
C VAL A 145 -7.79 -13.24 9.89
N ARG A 146 -6.48 -13.36 9.75
CA ARG A 146 -5.83 -14.65 9.56
C ARG A 146 -5.52 -15.31 10.90
N TYR A 147 -5.02 -14.56 11.87
CA TYR A 147 -4.52 -15.10 13.14
C TYR A 147 -4.97 -14.20 14.29
N ALA A 148 -5.47 -14.79 15.37
CA ALA A 148 -5.87 -14.06 16.59
C ALA A 148 -5.69 -14.99 17.80
N LYS A 149 -4.44 -15.17 18.24
CA LYS A 149 -4.04 -16.13 19.28
C LYS A 149 -2.84 -15.63 20.09
N TYR A 150 -2.61 -16.25 21.24
CA TYR A 150 -1.36 -16.03 21.97
C TYR A 150 -0.20 -16.69 21.23
N ASN A 151 0.89 -15.95 21.08
CA ASN A 151 2.10 -16.37 20.39
C ASN A 151 3.30 -16.38 21.36
N ASP A 152 3.86 -17.57 21.58
CA ASP A 152 5.00 -17.80 22.47
C ASP A 152 6.36 -17.36 21.88
N GLY A 153 6.38 -16.94 20.61
CA GLY A 153 7.58 -16.44 19.91
C GLY A 153 8.01 -15.02 20.33
N GLY A 154 7.27 -14.38 21.22
CA GLY A 154 7.57 -13.07 21.77
C GLY A 154 6.47 -12.03 21.54
N TYR A 155 5.58 -12.24 20.56
CA TYR A 155 4.50 -11.29 20.26
C TYR A 155 3.40 -11.25 21.34
N GLY A 156 3.23 -12.31 22.15
CA GLY A 156 2.12 -12.38 23.10
C GLY A 156 0.79 -12.52 22.37
N ASN A 157 -0.27 -11.84 22.83
CA ASN A 157 -1.51 -11.82 22.08
C ASN A 157 -1.31 -11.06 20.76
N LEU A 158 -1.49 -11.77 19.65
CA LEU A 158 -1.21 -11.28 18.31
C LEU A 158 -2.45 -11.41 17.43
N VAL A 159 -2.80 -10.31 16.77
CA VAL A 159 -3.75 -10.30 15.64
C VAL A 159 -2.97 -10.09 14.34
N ILE A 160 -3.31 -10.85 13.30
CA ILE A 160 -2.77 -10.69 11.96
C ILE A 160 -3.93 -10.58 10.98
N ILE A 161 -3.94 -9.52 10.18
CA ILE A 161 -4.96 -9.26 9.17
C ILE A 161 -4.29 -9.27 7.81
N ARG A 162 -4.85 -10.05 6.87
CA ARG A 162 -4.46 -10.01 5.45
C ARG A 162 -5.39 -9.05 4.72
N HIS A 163 -4.86 -8.29 3.78
CA HIS A 163 -5.58 -7.22 3.12
C HIS A 163 -5.67 -7.43 1.60
N PRO A 164 -6.72 -6.90 0.94
CA PRO A 164 -6.84 -6.90 -0.51
C PRO A 164 -5.73 -6.13 -1.24
N ASN A 165 -4.99 -5.26 -0.56
CA ASN A 165 -3.81 -4.59 -1.15
C ASN A 165 -2.58 -5.51 -1.29
N GLY A 166 -2.63 -6.72 -0.74
CA GLY A 166 -1.54 -7.70 -0.80
C GLY A 166 -0.60 -7.69 0.42
N LEU A 167 -0.85 -6.83 1.41
CA LEU A 167 -0.09 -6.76 2.66
C LEU A 167 -0.77 -7.57 3.78
N GLU A 168 0.01 -7.92 4.79
CA GLU A 168 -0.48 -8.30 6.12
C GLU A 168 -0.07 -7.23 7.14
N THR A 169 -0.94 -6.97 8.12
CA THR A 169 -0.62 -6.16 9.30
C THR A 169 -0.65 -7.02 10.56
N LEU A 170 0.33 -6.82 11.44
CA LEU A 170 0.46 -7.53 12.71
C LEU A 170 0.30 -6.55 13.88
N TYR A 171 -0.48 -6.95 14.88
CA TYR A 171 -0.79 -6.17 16.08
C TYR A 171 -0.50 -7.02 17.31
N ALA A 172 0.64 -6.77 17.96
CA ALA A 172 1.15 -7.60 19.04
C ALA A 172 1.03 -6.93 20.42
N HIS A 173 1.41 -7.70 21.45
CA HIS A 173 1.39 -7.33 22.87
C HIS A 173 -0.01 -6.99 23.42
N LEU A 174 -1.08 -7.36 22.72
CA LEU A 174 -2.45 -7.01 23.10
C LEU A 174 -2.82 -7.55 24.49
N SER A 175 -3.68 -6.86 25.21
CA SER A 175 -4.28 -7.38 26.45
C SER A 175 -5.50 -8.25 26.17
N LYS A 176 -6.22 -7.99 25.07
CA LYS A 176 -7.47 -8.67 24.72
C LYS A 176 -7.74 -8.66 23.22
N PHE A 177 -8.26 -9.76 22.70
CA PHE A 177 -8.80 -9.85 21.34
C PHE A 177 -10.24 -9.33 21.28
N LEU A 178 -10.55 -8.55 20.25
CA LEU A 178 -11.91 -8.18 19.85
C LEU A 178 -12.29 -8.79 18.48
N VAL A 179 -11.51 -9.74 17.99
CA VAL A 179 -11.76 -10.43 16.73
C VAL A 179 -11.42 -11.90 16.84
N TYR A 180 -11.82 -12.68 15.85
CA TYR A 180 -11.49 -14.10 15.70
C TYR A 180 -11.03 -14.41 14.28
N PRO A 181 -10.31 -15.53 14.05
CA PRO A 181 -9.85 -15.90 12.71
C PRO A 181 -11.00 -16.06 11.71
N ASP A 182 -10.71 -15.80 10.43
CA ASP A 182 -11.62 -15.75 9.27
C ASP A 182 -12.66 -14.62 9.26
N GLN A 183 -12.73 -13.80 10.33
CA GLN A 183 -13.58 -12.61 10.39
C GLN A 183 -13.17 -11.57 9.33
N ASP A 184 -14.14 -11.06 8.57
CA ASP A 184 -13.96 -9.87 7.73
C ASP A 184 -13.99 -8.61 8.57
N ILE A 185 -13.09 -7.68 8.26
CA ILE A 185 -12.82 -6.47 9.01
C ILE A 185 -12.82 -5.28 8.05
N VAL A 186 -13.42 -4.18 8.48
CA VAL A 186 -13.29 -2.89 7.79
C VAL A 186 -12.20 -2.05 8.45
N ALA A 187 -11.55 -1.20 7.65
CA ALA A 187 -10.58 -0.24 8.18
C ALA A 187 -11.18 0.61 9.31
N GLY A 188 -10.42 0.82 10.38
CA GLY A 188 -10.88 1.54 11.57
C GLY A 188 -11.79 0.74 12.51
N GLU A 189 -12.07 -0.53 12.23
CA GLU A 189 -12.79 -1.39 13.17
C GLU A 189 -11.90 -1.74 14.38
N PRO A 190 -12.43 -1.70 15.63
CA PRO A 190 -11.72 -2.18 16.82
C PRO A 190 -11.39 -3.67 16.73
N ILE A 191 -10.10 -4.01 16.84
CA ILE A 191 -9.63 -5.42 16.72
C ILE A 191 -9.07 -6.01 18.02
N GLY A 192 -8.72 -5.15 18.97
CA GLY A 192 -8.09 -5.57 20.20
C GLY A 192 -7.93 -4.41 21.16
N LEU A 193 -7.42 -4.72 22.35
CA LEU A 193 -6.98 -3.72 23.31
C LEU A 193 -5.47 -3.80 23.49
N GLY A 194 -4.80 -2.66 23.54
CA GLY A 194 -3.38 -2.52 23.80
C GLY A 194 -2.99 -3.13 25.15
N GLY A 195 -1.73 -3.54 25.28
CA GLY A 195 -1.28 -4.26 26.45
C GLY A 195 0.23 -4.39 26.56
N ASN A 196 0.65 -5.41 27.33
CA ASN A 196 2.04 -5.72 27.62
C ASN A 196 2.27 -7.25 27.66
N THR A 197 1.56 -8.01 26.82
CA THR A 197 1.69 -9.48 26.82
C THR A 197 2.90 -9.95 26.00
N GLY A 198 3.37 -11.17 26.23
CA GLY A 198 4.55 -11.69 25.53
C GLY A 198 5.85 -11.08 26.04
N ARG A 199 6.82 -10.89 25.13
CA ARG A 199 8.13 -10.32 25.46
C ARG A 199 8.11 -8.80 25.24
N SER A 200 7.60 -8.09 26.24
CA SER A 200 7.52 -6.63 26.25
C SER A 200 7.96 -6.07 27.62
N TYR A 201 8.53 -4.86 27.62
CA TYR A 201 9.01 -4.18 28.84
C TYR A 201 7.98 -3.21 29.43
N GLY A 202 6.97 -2.82 28.66
CA GLY A 202 5.97 -1.83 29.04
C GLY A 202 4.82 -1.80 28.04
N SER A 203 3.74 -1.13 28.41
CA SER A 203 2.55 -1.03 27.57
C SER A 203 2.87 -0.34 26.24
N HIS A 204 2.67 -1.02 25.11
CA HIS A 204 2.80 -0.45 23.77
C HIS A 204 2.10 -1.35 22.74
N LEU A 205 1.83 -0.83 21.54
CA LEU A 205 1.52 -1.64 20.36
C LEU A 205 2.81 -1.89 19.61
N HIS A 206 3.18 -3.15 19.42
CA HIS A 206 4.15 -3.53 18.40
C HIS A 206 3.41 -3.82 17.09
N PHE A 207 3.66 -2.97 16.08
CA PHE A 207 2.96 -2.97 14.80
C PHE A 207 3.92 -3.32 13.66
N GLU A 208 3.56 -4.29 12.83
CA GLU A 208 4.31 -4.63 11.62
C GLU A 208 3.44 -4.54 10.37
N ILE A 209 4.08 -4.18 9.25
CA ILE A 209 3.54 -4.37 7.91
C ILE A 209 4.42 -5.41 7.21
N ARG A 210 3.82 -6.43 6.61
CA ARG A 210 4.54 -7.51 5.93
C ARG A 210 4.00 -7.74 4.54
N PHE A 211 4.87 -8.13 3.63
CA PHE A 211 4.54 -8.60 2.29
C PHE A 211 5.06 -10.03 2.14
N TYR A 212 4.18 -11.00 1.89
CA TYR A 212 4.58 -12.41 1.74
C TYR A 212 5.43 -12.94 2.92
N ASP A 213 4.97 -12.65 4.15
CA ASP A 213 5.65 -12.90 5.42
C ASP A 213 7.00 -12.17 5.61
N ALA A 214 7.47 -11.35 4.65
CA ALA A 214 8.67 -10.53 4.81
C ALA A 214 8.33 -9.14 5.40
N PRO A 215 9.06 -8.66 6.42
CA PRO A 215 8.73 -7.40 7.07
C PRO A 215 9.19 -6.21 6.24
N ILE A 216 8.33 -5.20 6.14
CA ILE A 216 8.62 -3.89 5.55
C ILE A 216 8.64 -2.87 6.69
N ASN A 217 9.54 -1.90 6.62
CA ASN A 217 9.50 -0.78 7.55
C ASN A 217 8.14 -0.04 7.41
N PRO A 218 7.29 0.01 8.45
CA PRO A 218 5.98 0.65 8.34
C PRO A 218 6.03 2.12 7.90
N GLU A 219 7.16 2.78 8.16
CA GLU A 219 7.40 4.16 7.77
C GLU A 219 7.69 4.33 6.26
N GLU A 220 7.81 3.27 5.46
CA GLU A 220 7.77 3.37 3.99
C GLU A 220 6.38 3.78 3.50
N ILE A 221 5.34 3.48 4.28
CA ILE A 221 3.94 3.57 3.87
C ILE A 221 3.21 4.66 4.65
N ILE A 222 3.48 4.77 5.96
CA ILE A 222 2.75 5.65 6.88
C ILE A 222 3.69 6.76 7.38
N ASP A 223 3.20 8.00 7.36
CA ASP A 223 3.76 9.08 8.18
C ASP A 223 3.08 9.04 9.55
N PHE A 224 3.75 8.45 10.54
CA PHE A 224 3.18 8.32 11.89
C PHE A 224 3.09 9.65 12.64
N ALA A 225 3.82 10.68 12.22
CA ALA A 225 3.73 12.01 12.83
C ALA A 225 2.49 12.76 12.29
N ALA A 226 2.28 12.72 10.97
CA ALA A 226 1.12 13.30 10.31
C ALA A 226 -0.15 12.42 10.42
N LYS A 227 0.00 11.15 10.81
CA LYS A 227 -1.09 10.15 10.94
C LYS A 227 -1.82 9.89 9.61
N GLU A 228 -1.06 9.87 8.52
CA GLU A 228 -1.57 9.67 7.16
C GLU A 228 -0.64 8.76 6.35
N LEU A 229 -1.09 8.33 5.17
CA LEU A 229 -0.23 7.64 4.22
C LEU A 229 0.70 8.62 3.53
N LYS A 230 1.95 8.20 3.29
CA LYS A 230 2.91 8.98 2.50
C LYS A 230 2.53 9.07 1.02
N SER A 231 1.81 8.07 0.53
CA SER A 231 1.40 7.91 -0.86
C SER A 231 0.26 6.90 -0.94
N GLU A 232 -0.62 7.03 -1.93
CA GLU A 232 -1.63 6.02 -2.25
C GLU A 232 -1.03 4.74 -2.86
N ASN A 233 0.23 4.81 -3.28
CA ASN A 233 0.92 3.76 -4.01
C ASN A 233 2.21 3.35 -3.29
N LEU A 234 2.43 2.05 -3.18
CA LEU A 234 3.65 1.41 -2.72
C LEU A 234 4.31 0.64 -3.87
N PHE A 235 5.62 0.85 -4.06
CA PHE A 235 6.42 0.13 -5.04
C PHE A 235 7.28 -0.90 -4.31
N VAL A 236 6.88 -2.17 -4.37
CA VAL A 236 7.57 -3.28 -3.69
C VAL A 236 8.68 -3.82 -4.57
N HIS A 237 9.92 -3.69 -4.10
CA HIS A 237 11.11 -4.25 -4.74
C HIS A 237 12.01 -4.90 -3.67
N ARG A 238 12.98 -5.72 -4.09
CA ARG A 238 13.88 -6.46 -3.18
C ARG A 238 14.66 -5.60 -2.17
N GLY A 239 14.74 -4.29 -2.38
CA GLY A 239 15.44 -3.36 -1.50
C GLY A 239 14.74 -3.10 -0.17
N LEU A 240 13.41 -3.16 -0.17
CA LEU A 240 12.59 -2.94 1.03
C LEU A 240 12.85 -3.97 2.15
N PHE A 241 13.44 -5.11 1.81
CA PHE A 241 13.61 -6.25 2.71
C PHE A 241 15.06 -6.42 3.21
N ARG A 242 15.94 -5.46 2.93
CA ARG A 242 17.32 -5.49 3.44
C ARG A 242 17.32 -5.16 4.94
N PRO A 243 18.17 -5.82 5.76
CA PRO A 243 18.29 -5.49 7.18
C PRO A 243 18.61 -4.00 7.38
N GLY A 244 17.77 -3.29 8.14
CA GLY A 244 17.93 -1.86 8.40
C GLY A 244 17.54 -0.91 7.27
N ALA A 245 16.72 -1.37 6.31
CA ALA A 245 16.12 -0.51 5.30
C ALA A 245 15.44 0.72 5.93
N LYS A 246 15.82 1.91 5.45
CA LYS A 246 15.29 3.21 5.89
C LYS A 246 14.28 3.74 4.88
N PRO A 247 13.33 4.61 5.31
CA PRO A 247 12.35 5.28 4.43
C PRO A 247 12.95 6.13 3.30
N THR A 248 14.26 6.37 3.33
CA THR A 248 15.02 7.12 2.32
C THR A 248 15.79 6.22 1.36
N ASP A 249 15.79 4.90 1.58
CA ASP A 249 16.50 3.92 0.76
C ASP A 249 15.68 3.64 -0.51
N TYR A 250 15.47 4.68 -1.32
CA TYR A 250 15.24 4.47 -2.74
C TYR A 250 16.35 3.58 -3.27
N TYR A 251 15.99 2.67 -4.16
CA TYR A 251 16.87 1.68 -4.73
C TYR A 251 18.02 2.31 -5.55
N GLU A 252 19.01 2.91 -4.89
CA GLU A 252 20.29 3.33 -5.47
C GLU A 252 21.17 2.10 -5.65
N ASP A 253 20.89 1.34 -6.70
CA ASP A 253 21.88 0.63 -7.53
C ASP A 253 21.08 -0.26 -8.49
N HIS A 254 20.48 0.34 -9.51
CA HIS A 254 21.02 0.38 -10.88
C HIS A 254 20.83 1.84 -11.35
N PRO A 255 21.66 2.38 -12.26
CA PRO A 255 21.09 3.33 -13.20
C PRO A 255 20.06 2.52 -13.99
N ALA A 256 18.83 2.48 -13.48
CA ALA A 256 17.71 2.55 -14.39
C ALA A 256 18.02 3.82 -15.17
N GLU A 257 18.51 3.66 -16.41
CA GLU A 257 18.01 4.54 -17.45
C GLU A 257 16.55 4.72 -17.12
N VAL A 258 16.18 5.95 -16.75
CA VAL A 258 14.79 6.29 -16.56
C VAL A 258 14.18 6.01 -17.91
N VAL A 259 13.62 4.81 -18.09
CA VAL A 259 12.71 4.54 -19.19
C VAL A 259 11.45 5.28 -18.78
N GLN A 260 11.51 6.61 -18.92
CA GLN A 260 10.35 7.43 -19.09
C GLN A 260 9.54 6.69 -20.14
N ALA A 261 8.32 6.26 -19.80
CA ALA A 261 7.33 5.90 -20.81
C ALA A 261 7.47 6.98 -21.90
N PRO A 262 7.74 6.61 -23.16
CA PRO A 262 8.38 7.52 -24.10
C PRO A 262 7.57 8.81 -24.16
N VAL A 263 8.07 9.83 -23.46
CA VAL A 263 7.70 11.19 -23.79
C VAL A 263 8.31 11.30 -25.17
N VAL A 264 7.45 11.35 -26.18
CA VAL A 264 7.86 11.68 -27.54
C VAL A 264 8.31 13.13 -27.48
N VAL A 265 9.50 13.35 -26.94
CA VAL A 265 10.28 14.55 -27.17
C VAL A 265 10.65 14.42 -28.63
N ARG A 266 9.84 15.05 -29.48
CA ARG A 266 10.22 15.28 -30.86
C ARG A 266 11.52 16.06 -30.80
N THR A 267 12.65 15.38 -30.99
CA THR A 267 13.92 16.04 -31.27
C THR A 267 13.63 17.02 -32.40
N PRO A 268 13.90 18.33 -32.24
CA PRO A 268 13.61 19.29 -33.30
C PRO A 268 14.37 18.86 -34.55
N GLN A 269 13.62 18.36 -35.53
CA GLN A 269 14.16 17.93 -36.81
C GLN A 269 14.70 19.18 -37.50
N VAL A 270 16.03 19.31 -37.50
CA VAL A 270 16.72 20.40 -38.19
C VAL A 270 16.48 20.21 -39.68
N ARG A 271 15.69 21.12 -40.27
CA ARG A 271 15.37 21.06 -41.69
C ARG A 271 16.19 22.10 -42.43
N TYR A 272 16.78 21.69 -43.56
CA TYR A 272 17.49 22.58 -44.47
C TYR A 272 16.68 22.81 -45.75
N TYR A 273 16.80 24.01 -46.31
CA TYR A 273 16.24 24.41 -47.59
C TYR A 273 17.36 24.86 -48.52
N LYS A 274 17.42 24.30 -49.73
CA LYS A 274 18.40 24.68 -50.75
C LYS A 274 17.85 25.83 -51.60
N VAL A 275 18.53 26.98 -51.57
CA VAL A 275 18.14 28.19 -52.31
C VAL A 275 18.07 27.92 -53.81
N ARG A 276 16.95 28.31 -54.44
CA ARG A 276 16.65 28.17 -55.86
C ARG A 276 16.64 29.53 -56.56
N PRO A 277 16.78 29.57 -57.90
CA PRO A 277 16.63 30.81 -58.66
C PRO A 277 15.28 31.46 -58.39
N GLY A 278 15.30 32.75 -58.03
CA GLY A 278 14.12 33.54 -57.74
C GLY A 278 13.63 33.53 -56.28
N ASP A 279 14.26 32.75 -55.38
CA ASP A 279 13.85 32.75 -53.97
C ASP A 279 14.22 34.05 -53.24
N THR A 280 13.33 34.48 -52.34
CA THR A 280 13.58 35.54 -51.36
C THR A 280 13.57 34.98 -49.93
N LEU A 281 14.24 35.65 -48.99
CA LEU A 281 14.22 35.26 -47.58
C LEU A 281 12.80 35.17 -47.01
N THR A 282 11.92 36.09 -47.44
CA THR A 282 10.51 36.15 -47.05
C THR A 282 9.75 34.91 -47.51
N GLU A 283 9.89 34.52 -48.77
CA GLU A 283 9.23 33.33 -49.31
C GLU A 283 9.78 32.03 -48.72
N ILE A 284 11.11 31.93 -48.53
CA ILE A 284 11.72 30.77 -47.89
C ILE A 284 11.21 30.62 -46.46
N ALA A 285 11.13 31.71 -45.70
CA ALA A 285 10.63 31.70 -44.34
C ALA A 285 9.16 31.25 -44.29
N ALA A 286 8.29 31.85 -45.13
CA ALA A 286 6.88 31.52 -45.21
C ALA A 286 6.64 30.05 -45.61
N ARG A 287 7.30 29.56 -46.67
CA ARG A 287 7.18 28.15 -47.14
C ARG A 287 7.60 27.13 -46.10
N ASN A 288 8.50 27.50 -45.18
CA ASN A 288 9.01 26.60 -44.15
C ASN A 288 8.42 26.86 -42.76
N GLY A 289 7.43 27.74 -42.65
CA GLY A 289 6.73 28.04 -41.40
C GLY A 289 7.64 28.66 -40.34
N THR A 290 8.54 29.58 -40.75
CA THR A 290 9.43 30.34 -39.88
C THR A 290 9.36 31.83 -40.23
N THR A 291 10.07 32.70 -39.51
CA THR A 291 10.13 34.14 -39.81
C THR A 291 11.48 34.50 -40.45
N VAL A 292 11.54 35.60 -41.20
CA VAL A 292 12.81 36.09 -41.78
C VAL A 292 13.85 36.34 -40.69
N ALA A 293 13.45 36.92 -39.56
CA ALA A 293 14.32 37.13 -38.41
C ALA A 293 14.88 35.82 -37.86
N LYS A 294 14.03 34.79 -37.72
CA LYS A 294 14.46 33.47 -37.24
C LYS A 294 15.34 32.75 -38.25
N LEU A 295 15.01 32.81 -39.54
CA LEU A 295 15.80 32.27 -40.62
C LEU A 295 17.20 32.91 -40.68
N CYS A 296 17.27 34.22 -40.49
CA CYS A 296 18.53 34.97 -40.41
C CYS A 296 19.36 34.52 -39.20
N GLN A 297 18.73 34.43 -38.02
CA GLN A 297 19.37 33.96 -36.79
C GLN A 297 19.94 32.55 -36.94
N LEU A 298 19.17 31.61 -37.51
CA LEU A 298 19.56 30.21 -37.67
C LEU A 298 20.76 30.02 -38.61
N ASN A 299 21.00 30.97 -39.52
CA ASN A 299 22.03 30.86 -40.56
C ASN A 299 23.15 31.90 -40.42
N GLY A 300 23.11 32.74 -39.39
CA GLY A 300 24.08 33.82 -39.19
C GLY A 300 24.11 34.82 -40.35
N ILE A 301 22.97 35.10 -40.97
CA ILE A 301 22.86 36.04 -42.10
C ILE A 301 22.01 37.25 -41.72
N LYS A 302 22.13 38.35 -42.46
CA LYS A 302 21.32 39.55 -42.28
C LYS A 302 20.13 39.53 -43.25
N PRO A 303 19.04 40.26 -42.98
CA PRO A 303 17.92 40.39 -43.92
C PRO A 303 18.30 40.97 -45.30
N THR A 304 19.44 41.67 -45.37
CA THR A 304 20.02 42.25 -46.59
C THR A 304 21.05 41.35 -47.25
N THR A 305 21.33 40.17 -46.70
CA THR A 305 22.31 39.23 -47.28
C THR A 305 21.79 38.66 -48.59
N VAL A 306 22.59 38.81 -49.66
CA VAL A 306 22.30 38.21 -50.97
C VAL A 306 22.34 36.68 -50.85
N LEU A 307 21.26 36.03 -51.28
CA LEU A 307 21.15 34.57 -51.27
C LEU A 307 21.95 33.96 -52.41
N GLN A 308 22.86 33.04 -52.08
CA GLN A 308 23.62 32.29 -53.07
C GLN A 308 22.84 31.05 -53.52
N LEU A 309 22.67 30.90 -54.83
CA LEU A 309 21.99 29.75 -55.42
C LEU A 309 22.67 28.45 -54.99
N GLY A 310 21.88 27.47 -54.56
CA GLY A 310 22.38 26.17 -54.12
C GLY A 310 22.89 26.13 -52.68
N ARG A 311 22.98 27.26 -51.96
CA ARG A 311 23.30 27.29 -50.52
C ARG A 311 22.16 26.66 -49.72
N SER A 312 22.50 25.80 -48.76
CA SER A 312 21.54 25.25 -47.80
C SER A 312 21.35 26.19 -46.62
N LEU A 313 20.10 26.57 -46.34
CA LEU A 313 19.71 27.36 -45.19
C LEU A 313 18.94 26.50 -44.19
N ARG A 314 19.31 26.56 -42.92
CA ARG A 314 18.56 25.98 -41.82
C ARG A 314 17.25 26.74 -41.60
N VAL A 315 16.11 26.06 -41.75
CA VAL A 315 14.77 26.67 -41.66
C VAL A 315 14.01 26.27 -40.39
N LYS A 316 14.46 25.24 -39.66
CA LYS A 316 13.95 24.80 -38.35
C LYS A 316 15.08 24.34 -37.43
#